data_AF-A0A5E4IDE5-F1
#
_entry.id   AF-A0A5E4IDE5-F1
#
_cell.length_a   1.000
_cell.length_b   1.000
_cell.length_c   1.000
_cell.angle_alpha   90.00
_cell.angle_beta   90.00
_cell.angle_gamma   90.00
#
_symmetry.space_group_name_H-M   'P 1'
#
loop_
_entity.id
_entity.type
_entity.pdbx_description
1 polymer ?
#
loop_
_entity_poly.entity_id
_entity_poly.type
_entity_poly.pdbx_seq_one_letter_code
_entity_poly.pdbx_strand_id
1 'polypeptide(L)'
;MRAGRGPARDTEIRSVGAPIVLGTIPGVIALVGCSNYPKGTKEAYDMAKEFVDGGYIVVTSECMAMDMSLYTDADGKTIWEQYPGDFDGRNICNTGSCVSNANIADAAIKVATIFAHRNHRGNFDDIADYILSKVGACGVACGPYSQKAAAIATGCNRLGIPVVVQPHSVMYRRSFIGRADKPEDWMVIDARDGKMQQIEPAPEAMPYIAESKEEAMVEMAKLCFRPSDNSIGRAFKLTHYCDISMKYCGKLPEDWHIKMAAEAGRRIPGNGYPILLLFQVPPGRWRLEKDRLDVQQTQGESKGGHFLMRYALRTNSL
;
A
#
# COMPACT_ATOMS: atom_id res chain seq x y z
N MET A 1 4.80 -2.38 25.54
CA MET A 1 3.85 -1.74 24.61
C MET A 1 3.91 -0.23 24.79
N ARG A 2 4.03 0.55 23.72
CA ARG A 2 3.90 2.02 23.80
C ARG A 2 2.44 2.40 24.13
N ALA A 3 2.23 3.40 24.98
CA ALA A 3 0.87 3.83 25.36
C ALA A 3 0.06 4.32 24.15
N GLY A 4 -1.27 4.25 24.26
CA GLY A 4 -2.18 4.78 23.26
C GLY A 4 -2.00 6.29 23.09
N ARG A 5 -1.49 6.72 21.93
CA ARG A 5 -1.10 8.11 21.67
C ARG A 5 -2.26 9.01 21.24
N GLY A 6 -3.42 8.43 20.91
CA GLY A 6 -4.55 9.18 20.36
C GLY A 6 -4.41 9.48 18.87
N PRO A 7 -4.97 10.60 18.38
CA PRO A 7 -5.04 10.92 16.96
C PRO A 7 -3.71 11.35 16.37
N ALA A 8 -3.58 11.14 15.04
CA ALA A 8 -2.55 11.80 14.25
C ALA A 8 -2.77 13.32 14.31
N ARG A 9 -1.69 14.05 14.58
CA ARG A 9 -1.69 15.50 14.70
C ARG A 9 -1.74 16.12 13.31
N ASP A 10 -2.35 17.29 13.19
CA ASP A 10 -2.40 18.03 11.94
C ASP A 10 -1.01 18.34 11.38
N THR A 11 -0.01 18.52 12.25
CA THR A 11 1.40 18.69 11.83
C THR A 11 1.95 17.45 11.14
N GLU A 12 1.62 16.25 11.63
CA GLU A 12 2.01 14.99 10.99
C GLU A 12 1.29 14.83 9.65
N ILE A 13 -0.02 15.10 9.62
CA ILE A 13 -0.82 15.02 8.38
C ILE A 13 -0.29 15.97 7.31
N ARG A 14 0.13 17.18 7.66
CA ARG A 14 0.76 18.11 6.70
C ARG A 14 2.07 17.55 6.13
N SER A 15 2.86 16.86 6.95
CA SER A 15 4.11 16.24 6.51
C SER A 15 3.89 15.04 5.58
N VAL A 16 2.88 14.20 5.87
CA VAL A 16 2.67 12.94 5.14
C VAL A 16 1.60 12.99 4.06
N GLY A 17 0.78 14.04 4.00
CA GLY A 17 -0.35 14.13 3.07
C GLY A 17 0.04 13.94 1.60
N ALA A 18 1.02 14.72 1.12
CA ALA A 18 1.57 14.55 -0.23
C ALA A 18 2.23 13.17 -0.42
N PRO A 19 3.15 12.73 0.46
CA PRO A 19 3.78 11.42 0.31
C PRO A 19 2.80 10.23 0.22
N ILE A 20 1.71 10.23 1.00
CA ILE A 20 0.69 9.17 0.96
C ILE A 20 -0.12 9.25 -0.34
N VAL A 21 -0.55 10.44 -0.75
CA VAL A 21 -1.39 10.62 -1.95
C VAL A 21 -0.64 10.34 -3.24
N LEU A 22 0.65 10.68 -3.28
CA LEU A 22 1.51 10.39 -4.42
C LEU A 22 2.00 8.94 -4.42
N GLY A 23 1.98 8.27 -3.27
CA GLY A 23 2.39 6.88 -3.09
C GLY A 23 3.88 6.70 -2.76
N THR A 24 4.64 7.76 -2.51
CA THR A 24 6.05 7.65 -2.08
C THR A 24 6.18 7.12 -0.66
N ILE A 25 5.16 7.34 0.18
CA ILE A 25 4.86 6.45 1.29
C ILE A 25 3.88 5.40 0.73
N PRO A 26 4.23 4.10 0.69
CA PRO A 26 3.43 3.07 0.02
C PRO A 26 1.99 2.95 0.54
N GLY A 27 1.76 3.30 1.80
CA GLY A 27 0.43 3.44 2.35
C GLY A 27 0.40 3.42 3.87
N VAL A 28 -0.82 3.44 4.41
CA VAL A 28 -1.09 3.28 5.84
C VAL A 28 -1.65 1.89 6.10
N ILE A 29 -1.01 1.13 6.98
CA ILE A 29 -1.43 -0.20 7.38
C ILE A 29 -1.98 -0.16 8.80
N ALA A 30 -3.25 -0.51 8.96
CA ALA A 30 -3.90 -0.54 10.26
C ALA A 30 -4.03 -1.97 10.79
N LEU A 31 -3.16 -2.36 11.73
CA LEU A 31 -3.24 -3.65 12.43
C LEU A 31 -4.15 -3.53 13.65
N VAL A 32 -5.39 -3.98 13.50
CA VAL A 32 -6.47 -3.81 14.48
C VAL A 32 -7.27 -5.10 14.65
N GLY A 33 -8.18 -5.14 15.59
CA GLY A 33 -9.07 -6.27 15.82
C GLY A 33 -8.65 -7.18 16.96
N CYS A 34 -9.36 -8.30 17.06
CA CYS A 34 -9.34 -9.14 18.24
C CYS A 34 -8.30 -10.27 18.15
N SER A 35 -8.14 -11.03 19.23
CA SER A 35 -7.06 -12.01 19.40
C SER A 35 -7.39 -13.45 18.99
N ASN A 36 -8.39 -13.67 18.12
CA ASN A 36 -8.77 -15.01 17.65
C ASN A 36 -7.92 -15.48 16.43
N TYR A 37 -6.60 -15.49 16.58
CA TYR A 37 -5.66 -15.79 15.50
C TYR A 37 -5.64 -17.29 15.14
N PRO A 38 -5.64 -17.67 13.85
CA PRO A 38 -5.55 -19.06 13.40
C PRO A 38 -4.26 -19.76 13.82
N LYS A 39 -3.11 -19.05 13.81
CA LYS A 39 -1.78 -19.62 14.09
C LYS A 39 -1.02 -18.89 15.21
N GLY A 40 -1.75 -18.22 16.11
CA GLY A 40 -1.20 -17.57 17.29
C GLY A 40 -0.84 -16.09 17.10
N THR A 41 -0.42 -15.46 18.18
CA THR A 41 -0.29 -14.00 18.30
C THR A 41 0.92 -13.41 17.56
N LYS A 42 1.89 -14.24 17.16
CA LYS A 42 3.11 -13.80 16.46
C LYS A 42 2.82 -13.20 15.10
N GLU A 43 1.71 -13.58 14.47
CA GLU A 43 1.32 -13.03 13.17
C GLU A 43 1.16 -11.50 13.21
N ALA A 44 0.69 -10.94 14.34
CA ALA A 44 0.60 -9.49 14.51
C ALA A 44 1.97 -8.82 14.46
N TYR A 45 2.99 -9.41 15.08
CA TYR A 45 4.37 -8.90 15.02
C TYR A 45 4.98 -9.07 13.64
N ASP A 46 4.87 -10.25 13.03
CA ASP A 46 5.46 -10.55 11.73
C ASP A 46 4.89 -9.61 10.65
N MET A 47 3.57 -9.38 10.62
CA MET A 47 2.93 -8.44 9.69
C MET A 47 3.35 -6.99 9.96
N ALA A 48 3.36 -6.55 11.22
CA ALA A 48 3.77 -5.20 11.56
C ALA A 48 5.23 -4.93 11.14
N LYS A 49 6.12 -5.91 11.36
CA LYS A 49 7.53 -5.84 10.99
C LYS A 49 7.72 -5.74 9.48
N GLU A 50 7.02 -6.55 8.71
CA GLU A 50 7.11 -6.54 7.25
C GLU A 50 6.77 -5.16 6.68
N PHE A 51 5.64 -4.59 7.10
CA PHE A 51 5.15 -3.33 6.55
C PHE A 51 5.92 -2.11 7.07
N VAL A 52 6.36 -2.11 8.33
CA VAL A 52 7.19 -1.01 8.81
C VAL A 52 8.56 -1.01 8.13
N ASP A 53 9.16 -2.19 7.85
CA ASP A 53 10.39 -2.29 7.06
C ASP A 53 10.19 -1.87 5.60
N GLY A 54 9.03 -2.18 5.03
CA GLY A 54 8.60 -1.74 3.70
C GLY A 54 8.35 -0.25 3.57
N GLY A 55 8.53 0.55 4.64
CA GLY A 55 8.39 2.00 4.63
C GLY A 55 6.95 2.50 4.77
N TYR A 56 6.00 1.64 5.13
CA TYR A 56 4.62 2.04 5.38
C TYR A 56 4.49 2.80 6.70
N ILE A 57 3.40 3.54 6.85
CA ILE A 57 2.96 4.03 8.16
C ILE A 57 2.18 2.90 8.81
N VAL A 58 2.69 2.34 9.89
CA VAL A 58 2.00 1.27 10.61
C VAL A 58 1.25 1.88 11.79
N VAL A 59 -0.07 1.71 11.79
CA VAL A 59 -0.93 2.10 12.91
C VAL A 59 -1.57 0.87 13.50
N THR A 60 -1.76 0.90 14.81
CA THR A 60 -2.33 -0.25 15.52
C THR A 60 -3.16 0.22 16.71
N SER A 61 -4.02 -0.66 17.17
CA SER A 61 -4.84 -0.47 18.36
C SER A 61 -5.09 -1.83 19.02
N GLU A 62 -5.72 -1.80 20.18
CA GLU A 62 -6.39 -2.95 20.80
C GLU A 62 -5.52 -4.22 20.95
N CYS A 63 -6.10 -5.41 20.75
CA CYS A 63 -5.42 -6.69 20.99
C CYS A 63 -4.19 -6.85 20.10
N MET A 64 -4.25 -6.49 18.82
CA MET A 64 -3.06 -6.58 17.94
C MET A 64 -1.88 -5.76 18.47
N ALA A 65 -2.13 -4.56 19.01
CA ALA A 65 -1.08 -3.75 19.64
C ALA A 65 -0.45 -4.46 20.86
N MET A 66 -1.27 -5.13 21.67
CA MET A 66 -0.81 -5.91 22.82
C MET A 66 -0.02 -7.13 22.38
N ASP A 67 -0.54 -7.88 21.42
CA ASP A 67 0.00 -9.17 20.98
C ASP A 67 1.35 -9.02 20.29
N MET A 68 1.52 -8.02 19.42
CA MET A 68 2.84 -7.76 18.83
C MET A 68 3.87 -7.25 19.85
N SER A 69 3.42 -6.74 21.01
CA SER A 69 4.32 -6.29 22.08
C SER A 69 4.96 -7.43 22.85
N LEU A 70 4.49 -8.67 22.66
CA LEU A 70 5.01 -9.86 23.33
C LEU A 70 6.31 -10.39 22.69
N TYR A 71 6.71 -9.83 21.55
CA TYR A 71 7.82 -10.30 20.75
C TYR A 71 8.95 -9.27 20.68
N THR A 72 10.17 -9.78 20.57
CA THR A 72 11.39 -9.01 20.40
C THR A 72 12.16 -9.48 19.19
N ASP A 73 13.04 -8.63 18.67
CA ASP A 73 14.03 -9.03 17.68
C ASP A 73 15.19 -9.84 18.32
N ALA A 74 16.20 -10.15 17.50
CA ALA A 74 17.40 -10.86 17.93
C ALA A 74 18.22 -10.09 18.99
N ASP A 75 18.09 -8.76 19.04
CA ASP A 75 18.75 -7.89 20.02
C ASP A 75 17.93 -7.72 21.31
N GLY A 76 16.78 -8.39 21.40
CA GLY A 76 15.87 -8.31 22.55
C GLY A 76 15.02 -7.02 22.58
N LYS A 77 14.98 -6.25 21.49
CA LYS A 77 14.17 -5.03 21.39
C LYS A 77 12.77 -5.33 20.89
N THR A 78 11.78 -4.73 21.52
CA THR A 78 10.39 -4.76 21.04
C THR A 78 10.23 -3.92 19.77
N ILE A 79 9.14 -4.14 19.03
CA ILE A 79 8.83 -3.34 17.83
C ILE A 79 8.76 -1.82 18.14
N TRP A 80 8.42 -1.46 19.37
CA TRP A 80 8.32 -0.07 19.83
C TRP A 80 9.67 0.60 20.08
N GLU A 81 10.71 -0.19 20.34
CA GLU A 81 12.07 0.30 20.55
C GLU A 81 12.85 0.32 19.23
N GLN A 82 12.45 -0.53 18.27
CA GLN A 82 13.02 -0.58 16.93
C GLN A 82 12.58 0.60 16.06
N TYR A 83 11.36 1.11 16.23
CA TYR A 83 10.77 2.13 15.34
C TYR A 83 10.20 3.36 16.08
N PRO A 84 10.30 4.56 15.49
CA PRO A 84 9.66 5.76 16.02
C PRO A 84 8.13 5.66 16.07
N GLY A 85 7.50 6.61 16.78
CA GLY A 85 6.05 6.61 17.08
C GLY A 85 5.21 7.65 16.39
N ASP A 86 5.82 8.45 15.53
CA ASP A 86 5.13 9.48 14.76
C ASP A 86 4.34 8.84 13.61
N PHE A 87 3.32 9.54 13.12
CA PHE A 87 2.53 9.10 11.96
C PHE A 87 3.31 9.47 10.69
N ASP A 88 4.32 8.66 10.36
CA ASP A 88 5.23 8.85 9.22
C ASP A 88 5.69 7.49 8.64
N GLY A 89 6.29 7.51 7.46
CA GLY A 89 6.81 6.32 6.80
C GLY A 89 7.88 5.63 7.64
N ARG A 90 7.84 4.29 7.68
CA ARG A 90 8.73 3.45 8.49
C ARG A 90 8.56 3.65 10.02
N ASN A 91 7.41 4.13 10.46
CA ASN A 91 7.08 4.25 11.88
C ASN A 91 5.92 3.33 12.28
N ILE A 92 5.83 3.08 13.59
CA ILE A 92 4.73 2.31 14.19
C ILE A 92 4.12 3.05 15.38
N CYS A 93 2.80 3.31 15.31
CA CYS A 93 2.12 4.07 16.34
C CYS A 93 0.88 3.36 16.92
N ASN A 94 0.82 3.27 18.25
CA ASN A 94 -0.33 2.74 18.99
C ASN A 94 -1.36 3.84 19.19
N THR A 95 -2.47 3.80 18.48
CA THR A 95 -3.55 4.81 18.59
C THR A 95 -4.37 4.67 19.88
N GLY A 96 -4.43 3.47 20.48
CA GLY A 96 -5.14 3.21 21.73
C GLY A 96 -5.98 1.94 21.72
N SER A 97 -7.18 2.01 22.31
CA SER A 97 -8.10 0.87 22.46
C SER A 97 -9.00 0.72 21.22
N CYS A 98 -9.96 -0.22 21.23
CA CYS A 98 -10.86 -0.45 20.07
C CYS A 98 -11.60 0.81 19.62
N VAL A 99 -11.95 1.73 20.55
CA VAL A 99 -12.63 2.99 20.21
C VAL A 99 -11.69 3.99 19.53
N SER A 100 -10.38 3.83 19.70
CA SER A 100 -9.36 4.64 19.03
C SER A 100 -9.21 4.29 17.55
N ASN A 101 -9.88 3.26 17.02
CA ASN A 101 -9.99 3.04 15.58
C ASN A 101 -10.65 4.24 14.86
N ALA A 102 -11.44 5.05 15.58
CA ALA A 102 -11.92 6.34 15.07
C ALA A 102 -10.78 7.30 14.70
N ASN A 103 -9.64 7.26 15.42
CA ASN A 103 -8.46 8.08 15.13
C ASN A 103 -7.73 7.65 13.86
N ILE A 104 -7.80 6.35 13.53
CA ILE A 104 -7.21 5.81 12.28
C ILE A 104 -8.04 6.28 11.09
N ALA A 105 -9.37 6.17 11.19
CA ALA A 105 -10.29 6.69 10.17
C ALA A 105 -10.17 8.23 10.05
N ASP A 106 -10.06 8.94 11.17
CA ASP A 106 -9.84 10.40 11.23
C ASP A 106 -8.55 10.80 10.50
N ALA A 107 -7.46 10.03 10.61
CA ALA A 107 -6.24 10.33 9.88
C ALA A 107 -6.46 10.36 8.35
N ALA A 108 -7.22 9.43 7.80
CA ALA A 108 -7.56 9.42 6.36
C ALA A 108 -8.46 10.61 5.98
N ILE A 109 -9.44 10.95 6.82
CA ILE A 109 -10.32 12.12 6.62
C ILE A 109 -9.49 13.43 6.68
N LYS A 110 -8.53 13.51 7.60
CA LYS A 110 -7.62 14.63 7.74
C LYS A 110 -6.68 14.76 6.55
N VAL A 111 -6.23 13.67 5.92
CA VAL A 111 -5.48 13.78 4.65
C VAL A 111 -6.35 14.48 3.60
N ALA A 112 -7.60 14.06 3.41
CA ALA A 112 -8.51 14.73 2.47
C ALA A 112 -8.77 16.21 2.84
N THR A 113 -8.94 16.50 4.14
CA THR A 113 -9.32 17.84 4.62
C THR A 113 -8.16 18.82 4.70
N ILE A 114 -7.01 18.38 5.23
CA ILE A 114 -5.85 19.24 5.51
C ILE A 114 -4.96 19.35 4.28
N PHE A 115 -4.65 18.23 3.62
CA PHE A 115 -3.77 18.24 2.46
C PHE A 115 -4.51 18.63 1.18
N ALA A 116 -5.71 18.08 0.95
CA ALA A 116 -6.49 18.38 -0.25
C ALA A 116 -7.56 19.46 -0.08
N HIS A 117 -7.62 20.09 1.10
CA HIS A 117 -8.55 21.19 1.40
C HIS A 117 -10.02 20.87 1.11
N ARG A 118 -10.41 19.59 1.21
CA ARG A 118 -11.81 19.17 1.05
C ARG A 118 -12.64 19.55 2.27
N ASN A 119 -13.86 20.02 2.04
CA ASN A 119 -14.79 20.28 3.13
C ASN A 119 -15.35 18.95 3.65
N HIS A 120 -15.20 18.66 4.94
CA HIS A 120 -15.69 17.42 5.57
C HIS A 120 -17.09 17.57 6.18
N ARG A 121 -17.60 18.79 6.36
CA ARG A 121 -18.90 19.01 7.03
C ARG A 121 -20.05 18.52 6.17
N GLY A 122 -20.71 17.45 6.60
CA GLY A 122 -21.88 16.89 5.91
C GLY A 122 -21.58 16.37 4.50
N ASN A 123 -20.31 16.07 4.21
CA ASN A 123 -19.82 15.80 2.86
C ASN A 123 -19.10 14.44 2.79
N PHE A 124 -19.73 13.42 3.36
CA PHE A 124 -19.10 12.12 3.56
C PHE A 124 -18.70 11.46 2.23
N ASP A 125 -19.54 11.57 1.20
CA ASP A 125 -19.34 10.90 -0.08
C ASP A 125 -18.08 11.42 -0.81
N ASP A 126 -17.85 12.74 -0.82
CA ASP A 126 -16.65 13.34 -1.42
C ASP A 126 -15.37 12.95 -0.68
N ILE A 127 -15.44 12.84 0.65
CA ILE A 127 -14.29 12.42 1.47
C ILE A 127 -13.99 10.93 1.24
N ALA A 128 -15.02 10.08 1.20
CA ALA A 128 -14.85 8.65 0.94
C ALA A 128 -14.33 8.38 -0.48
N ASP A 129 -14.85 9.11 -1.49
CA ASP A 129 -14.36 9.04 -2.87
C ASP A 129 -12.89 9.48 -2.98
N TYR A 130 -12.53 10.57 -2.29
CA TYR A 130 -11.14 11.02 -2.23
C TYR A 130 -10.23 9.95 -1.63
N ILE A 131 -10.62 9.34 -0.50
CA ILE A 131 -9.82 8.30 0.16
C ILE A 131 -9.69 7.07 -0.75
N LEU A 132 -10.78 6.61 -1.35
CA LEU A 132 -10.80 5.46 -2.25
C LEU A 132 -9.93 5.68 -3.48
N SER A 133 -9.89 6.89 -4.02
CA SER A 133 -9.20 7.21 -5.27
C SER A 133 -7.73 7.61 -5.09
N LYS A 134 -7.35 8.09 -3.90
CA LYS A 134 -6.06 8.78 -3.68
C LYS A 134 -5.28 8.35 -2.45
N VAL A 135 -5.92 7.83 -1.41
CA VAL A 135 -5.24 7.54 -0.13
C VAL A 135 -4.96 6.06 -0.02
N GLY A 136 -3.71 5.66 -0.27
CA GLY A 136 -3.26 4.28 -0.12
C GLY A 136 -3.33 3.83 1.34
N ALA A 137 -4.29 2.97 1.67
CA ALA A 137 -4.50 2.46 3.01
C ALA A 137 -5.13 1.06 2.97
N CYS A 138 -4.80 0.23 3.96
CA CYS A 138 -5.42 -1.06 4.17
C CYS A 138 -5.50 -1.36 5.67
N GLY A 139 -6.68 -1.76 6.14
CA GLY A 139 -6.83 -2.38 7.45
C GLY A 139 -6.51 -3.86 7.41
N VAL A 140 -6.10 -4.42 8.54
CA VAL A 140 -6.04 -5.86 8.75
C VAL A 140 -6.63 -6.20 10.11
N ALA A 141 -7.45 -7.25 10.13
CA ALA A 141 -7.89 -7.91 11.34
C ALA A 141 -7.63 -9.41 11.24
N CYS A 142 -6.60 -9.88 11.94
CA CYS A 142 -6.21 -11.29 11.93
C CYS A 142 -7.12 -12.16 12.83
N GLY A 143 -7.64 -11.63 13.93
CA GLY A 143 -8.48 -12.43 14.83
C GLY A 143 -9.88 -11.89 15.09
N PRO A 144 -10.63 -11.32 14.12
CA PRO A 144 -11.92 -10.72 14.42
C PRO A 144 -12.92 -11.81 14.83
N TYR A 145 -13.46 -11.70 16.04
CA TYR A 145 -14.56 -12.55 16.51
C TYR A 145 -15.78 -11.73 16.96
N SER A 146 -15.57 -10.47 17.34
CA SER A 146 -16.61 -9.63 17.92
C SER A 146 -17.47 -8.94 16.86
N GLN A 147 -18.72 -8.62 17.19
CA GLN A 147 -19.56 -7.78 16.35
C GLN A 147 -18.98 -6.36 16.17
N LYS A 148 -18.18 -5.89 17.14
CA LYS A 148 -17.45 -4.62 17.05
C LYS A 148 -16.48 -4.61 15.87
N ALA A 149 -15.74 -5.71 15.68
CA ALA A 149 -14.79 -5.82 14.57
C ALA A 149 -15.49 -5.70 13.20
N ALA A 150 -16.64 -6.36 13.04
CA ALA A 150 -17.44 -6.25 11.82
C ALA A 150 -17.96 -4.81 11.59
N ALA A 151 -18.39 -4.12 12.64
CA ALA A 151 -18.84 -2.73 12.55
C ALA A 151 -17.69 -1.77 12.19
N ILE A 152 -16.52 -1.94 12.79
CA ILE A 152 -15.31 -1.15 12.48
C ILE A 152 -14.89 -1.36 11.03
N ALA A 153 -14.77 -2.61 10.59
CA ALA A 153 -14.42 -2.93 9.20
C ALA A 153 -15.44 -2.36 8.20
N THR A 154 -16.73 -2.44 8.52
CA THR A 154 -17.80 -1.83 7.71
C THR A 154 -17.67 -0.30 7.65
N GLY A 155 -17.28 0.35 8.74
CA GLY A 155 -17.01 1.78 8.79
C GLY A 155 -15.84 2.18 7.89
N CYS A 156 -14.73 1.43 7.93
CA CYS A 156 -13.58 1.61 7.05
C CYS A 156 -13.96 1.41 5.57
N ASN A 157 -14.70 0.34 5.27
CA ASN A 157 -15.16 0.07 3.90
C ASN A 157 -16.02 1.22 3.37
N ARG A 158 -16.91 1.77 4.20
CA ARG A 158 -17.74 2.92 3.82
C ARG A 158 -16.90 4.17 3.51
N LEU A 159 -15.72 4.32 4.13
CA LEU A 159 -14.76 5.40 3.87
C LEU A 159 -13.84 5.13 2.68
N GLY A 160 -14.03 4.06 1.92
CA GLY A 160 -13.13 3.73 0.80
C GLY A 160 -11.82 3.07 1.23
N ILE A 161 -11.75 2.54 2.46
CA ILE A 161 -10.57 1.85 3.00
C ILE A 161 -10.82 0.33 2.99
N PRO A 162 -10.06 -0.45 2.22
CA PRO A 162 -10.14 -1.90 2.23
C PRO A 162 -9.60 -2.49 3.53
N VAL A 163 -10.09 -3.67 3.89
CA VAL A 163 -9.75 -4.41 5.10
C VAL A 163 -9.51 -5.87 4.76
N VAL A 164 -8.32 -6.39 5.06
CA VAL A 164 -8.04 -7.82 5.01
C VAL A 164 -8.43 -8.46 6.33
N VAL A 165 -9.11 -9.58 6.27
CA VAL A 165 -9.51 -10.35 7.44
C VAL A 165 -9.12 -11.81 7.27
N GLN A 166 -8.91 -12.52 8.37
CA GLN A 166 -8.51 -13.94 8.36
C GLN A 166 -9.73 -14.89 8.40
N PRO A 167 -9.55 -16.22 8.26
CA PRO A 167 -10.60 -17.15 7.84
C PRO A 167 -11.84 -17.22 8.72
N HIS A 168 -11.70 -17.04 10.04
CA HIS A 168 -12.83 -17.04 10.96
C HIS A 168 -13.90 -15.99 10.60
N SER A 169 -13.51 -14.97 9.84
CA SER A 169 -14.40 -13.89 9.39
C SER A 169 -15.46 -14.32 8.39
N VAL A 170 -15.36 -15.51 7.79
CA VAL A 170 -16.45 -16.08 6.95
C VAL A 170 -17.77 -16.14 7.72
N MET A 171 -17.72 -16.24 9.06
CA MET A 171 -18.89 -16.23 9.94
C MET A 171 -19.65 -14.90 9.94
N TYR A 172 -19.05 -13.81 9.46
CA TYR A 172 -19.73 -12.53 9.24
C TYR A 172 -20.55 -12.50 7.93
N ARG A 173 -20.43 -13.54 7.08
CA ARG A 173 -21.30 -13.86 5.93
C ARG A 173 -21.28 -12.88 4.75
N ARG A 174 -20.40 -11.89 4.73
CA ARG A 174 -20.37 -10.88 3.66
C ARG A 174 -18.96 -10.50 3.29
N SER A 175 -18.69 -10.46 1.99
CA SER A 175 -17.49 -9.87 1.39
C SER A 175 -17.91 -8.95 0.23
N PHE A 176 -17.08 -7.95 -0.09
CA PHE A 176 -17.27 -7.09 -1.27
C PHE A 176 -16.04 -7.24 -2.17
N ILE A 177 -16.23 -7.96 -3.27
CA ILE A 177 -15.18 -8.28 -4.23
C ILE A 177 -15.60 -7.72 -5.58
N GLY A 178 -14.74 -6.88 -6.14
CA GLY A 178 -14.89 -6.33 -7.49
C GLY A 178 -14.50 -7.37 -8.54
N ARG A 179 -15.15 -7.29 -9.71
CA ARG A 179 -14.84 -8.16 -10.86
C ARG A 179 -13.67 -7.58 -11.64
N ALA A 180 -12.44 -7.94 -11.26
CA ALA A 180 -11.22 -7.48 -11.93
C ALA A 180 -11.15 -7.90 -13.42
N ASP A 181 -11.88 -8.95 -13.79
CA ASP A 181 -11.98 -9.46 -15.16
C ASP A 181 -12.87 -8.62 -16.09
N LYS A 182 -13.64 -7.66 -15.54
CA LYS A 182 -14.60 -6.83 -16.27
C LYS A 182 -14.16 -5.37 -16.31
N PRO A 183 -13.49 -4.91 -17.37
CA PRO A 183 -13.04 -3.52 -17.48
C PRO A 183 -14.17 -2.50 -17.31
N GLU A 184 -15.38 -2.83 -17.74
CA GLU A 184 -16.56 -1.96 -17.63
C GLU A 184 -16.94 -1.58 -16.18
N ASP A 185 -16.58 -2.41 -15.20
CA ASP A 185 -16.84 -2.14 -13.78
C ASP A 185 -15.79 -1.16 -13.18
N TRP A 186 -14.72 -0.86 -13.91
CA TRP A 186 -13.57 -0.05 -13.48
C TRP A 186 -13.50 1.29 -14.21
N MET A 187 -14.62 2.01 -14.21
CA MET A 187 -14.75 3.32 -14.83
C MET A 187 -15.05 4.39 -13.78
N VAL A 188 -14.34 5.51 -13.83
CA VAL A 188 -14.55 6.67 -12.96
C VAL A 188 -14.76 7.94 -13.76
N ILE A 189 -15.36 8.96 -13.15
CA ILE A 189 -15.56 10.26 -13.78
C ILE A 189 -14.31 11.12 -13.51
N ASP A 190 -13.69 11.67 -14.56
CA ASP A 190 -12.66 12.68 -14.41
C ASP A 190 -13.32 14.01 -14.00
N ALA A 191 -13.01 14.50 -12.80
CA ALA A 191 -13.59 15.73 -12.26
C ALA A 191 -13.24 16.99 -13.08
N ARG A 192 -12.23 16.95 -13.97
CA ARG A 192 -11.80 18.10 -14.78
C ARG A 192 -12.72 18.37 -15.96
N ASP A 193 -13.20 17.32 -16.62
CA ASP A 193 -14.00 17.43 -17.85
C ASP A 193 -15.27 16.58 -17.86
N GLY A 194 -15.54 15.82 -16.80
CA GLY A 194 -16.74 15.00 -16.62
C GLY A 194 -16.76 13.72 -17.47
N LYS A 195 -15.67 13.37 -18.15
CA LYS A 195 -15.63 12.16 -18.98
C LYS A 195 -15.37 10.91 -18.16
N MET A 196 -15.86 9.79 -18.67
CA MET A 196 -15.54 8.47 -18.11
C MET A 196 -14.10 8.09 -18.47
N GLN A 197 -13.34 7.67 -17.47
CA GLN A 197 -11.97 7.23 -17.55
C GLN A 197 -11.85 5.83 -16.99
N GLN A 198 -11.27 4.93 -17.77
CA GLN A 198 -10.91 3.60 -17.32
C GLN A 198 -9.78 3.69 -16.28
N ILE A 199 -9.94 2.99 -15.17
CA ILE A 199 -8.91 2.78 -14.14
C ILE A 199 -8.60 1.29 -14.00
N GLU A 200 -7.49 0.99 -13.33
CA GLU A 200 -7.13 -0.35 -12.91
C GLU A 200 -7.95 -0.81 -11.69
N PRO A 201 -8.04 -2.13 -11.45
CA PRO A 201 -8.77 -2.68 -10.30
C PRO A 201 -8.04 -2.46 -8.96
N ALA A 202 -8.01 -1.24 -8.44
CA ALA A 202 -7.25 -0.89 -7.22
C ALA A 202 -8.02 0.10 -6.32
N PRO A 203 -8.52 -0.31 -5.14
CA PRO A 203 -8.53 -1.68 -4.59
C PRO A 203 -9.58 -2.59 -5.26
N GLU A 204 -9.29 -3.89 -5.38
CA GLU A 204 -10.21 -4.86 -5.99
C GLU A 204 -11.19 -5.51 -5.01
N ALA A 205 -10.91 -5.43 -3.73
CA ALA A 205 -11.77 -5.94 -2.67
C ALA A 205 -11.83 -4.91 -1.55
N MET A 206 -12.92 -4.92 -0.80
CA MET A 206 -13.05 -4.09 0.40
C MET A 206 -12.79 -4.97 1.63
N PRO A 207 -13.70 -5.83 2.11
CA PRO A 207 -13.33 -6.92 2.99
C PRO A 207 -12.84 -8.13 2.17
N TYR A 208 -11.53 -8.39 2.17
CA TYR A 208 -10.93 -9.59 1.60
C TYR A 208 -10.66 -10.62 2.70
N ILE A 209 -10.99 -11.90 2.48
CA ILE A 209 -10.73 -12.97 3.44
C ILE A 209 -9.50 -13.74 3.00
N ALA A 210 -8.39 -13.59 3.71
CA ALA A 210 -7.15 -14.31 3.46
C ALA A 210 -7.07 -15.60 4.30
N GLU A 211 -6.56 -16.68 3.71
CA GLU A 211 -6.41 -17.98 4.37
C GLU A 211 -5.20 -18.05 5.30
N SER A 212 -4.16 -17.28 4.98
CA SER A 212 -2.88 -17.28 5.67
C SER A 212 -2.37 -15.86 5.94
N LYS A 213 -1.41 -15.71 6.86
CA LYS A 213 -0.75 -14.41 7.05
C LYS A 213 0.05 -14.00 5.81
N GLU A 214 0.63 -14.97 5.12
CA GLU A 214 1.42 -14.77 3.92
C GLU A 214 0.57 -14.15 2.80
N GLU A 215 -0.59 -14.75 2.55
CA GLU A 215 -1.59 -14.19 1.62
C GLU A 215 -2.09 -12.83 2.09
N ALA A 216 -2.39 -12.68 3.39
CA ALA A 216 -2.85 -11.42 3.94
C ALA A 216 -1.85 -10.29 3.69
N MET A 217 -0.54 -10.54 3.85
CA MET A 217 0.50 -9.54 3.59
C MET A 217 0.58 -9.15 2.11
N VAL A 218 0.46 -10.12 1.20
CA VAL A 218 0.42 -9.83 -0.25
C VAL A 218 -0.78 -8.95 -0.58
N GLU A 219 -1.95 -9.31 -0.06
CA GLU A 219 -3.20 -8.56 -0.30
C GLU A 219 -3.19 -7.19 0.35
N MET A 220 -2.64 -7.04 1.56
CA MET A 220 -2.48 -5.73 2.20
C MET A 220 -1.65 -4.78 1.33
N ALA A 221 -0.56 -5.26 0.73
CA ALA A 221 0.26 -4.44 -0.18
C ALA A 221 -0.51 -4.10 -1.46
N LYS A 222 -1.23 -5.08 -2.04
CA LYS A 222 -2.06 -4.91 -3.25
C LYS A 222 -3.19 -3.90 -3.05
N LEU A 223 -3.85 -3.95 -1.90
CA LEU A 223 -5.01 -3.11 -1.58
C LEU A 223 -4.61 -1.67 -1.21
N CYS A 224 -3.32 -1.35 -1.11
CA CYS A 224 -2.82 0.03 -0.98
C CYS A 224 -2.64 0.76 -2.31
N PHE A 225 -2.71 0.09 -3.46
CA PHE A 225 -2.64 0.76 -4.77
C PHE A 225 -3.83 1.68 -4.97
N ARG A 226 -3.60 2.83 -5.60
CA ARG A 226 -4.64 3.81 -5.91
C ARG A 226 -4.51 4.31 -7.35
N PRO A 227 -5.63 4.60 -8.04
CA PRO A 227 -5.61 5.10 -9.41
C PRO A 227 -4.84 6.42 -9.60
N SER A 228 -4.68 7.18 -8.51
CA SER A 228 -3.99 8.48 -8.52
C SER A 228 -2.51 8.43 -8.14
N ASP A 229 -1.93 7.25 -7.90
CA ASP A 229 -0.49 7.14 -7.62
C ASP A 229 0.34 7.75 -8.76
N ASN A 230 1.41 8.47 -8.43
CA ASN A 230 2.35 8.95 -9.44
C ASN A 230 3.36 7.86 -9.83
N SER A 231 4.18 8.09 -10.86
CA SER A 231 5.14 7.09 -11.37
C SER A 231 6.05 6.53 -10.30
N ILE A 232 6.57 7.43 -9.46
CA ILE A 232 7.53 7.09 -8.42
C ILE A 232 6.86 6.30 -7.30
N GLY A 233 5.69 6.74 -6.82
CA GLY A 233 4.94 6.07 -5.78
C GLY A 233 4.42 4.71 -6.24
N ARG A 234 3.94 4.64 -7.49
CA ARG A 234 3.54 3.37 -8.11
C ARG A 234 4.71 2.40 -8.17
N ALA A 235 5.90 2.88 -8.53
CA ALA A 235 7.12 2.07 -8.53
C ALA A 235 7.41 1.49 -7.14
N PHE A 236 7.37 2.31 -6.08
CA PHE A 236 7.60 1.84 -4.71
C PHE A 236 6.58 0.77 -4.28
N LYS A 237 5.28 1.00 -4.52
CA LYS A 237 4.23 0.02 -4.21
C LYS A 237 4.41 -1.28 -4.99
N LEU A 238 4.76 -1.19 -6.28
CA LEU A 238 4.98 -2.35 -7.14
C LEU A 238 6.22 -3.15 -6.73
N THR A 239 7.33 -2.48 -6.38
CA THR A 239 8.53 -3.13 -5.86
C THR A 239 8.18 -3.93 -4.61
N HIS A 240 7.57 -3.30 -3.60
CA HIS A 240 7.24 -3.99 -2.37
C HIS A 240 6.22 -5.13 -2.57
N TYR A 241 5.21 -4.92 -3.43
CA TYR A 241 4.23 -5.96 -3.76
C TYR A 241 4.86 -7.19 -4.41
N CYS A 242 5.75 -6.97 -5.39
CA CYS A 242 6.49 -8.04 -6.04
C CYS A 242 7.45 -8.74 -5.07
N ASP A 243 8.13 -7.98 -4.21
CA ASP A 243 9.10 -8.53 -3.24
C ASP A 243 8.41 -9.43 -2.20
N ILE A 244 7.29 -8.99 -1.61
CA ILE A 244 6.49 -9.80 -0.67
C ILE A 244 5.98 -11.06 -1.37
N SER A 245 5.44 -10.95 -2.58
CA SER A 245 4.93 -12.10 -3.31
C SER A 245 6.03 -13.11 -3.65
N MET A 246 7.22 -12.64 -4.07
CA MET A 246 8.37 -13.52 -4.28
C MET A 246 8.84 -14.17 -2.98
N LYS A 247 8.88 -13.44 -1.87
CA LYS A 247 9.32 -13.92 -0.56
C LYS A 247 8.40 -14.99 0.03
N TYR A 248 7.08 -14.80 -0.07
CA TYR A 248 6.10 -15.66 0.61
C TYR A 248 5.39 -16.65 -0.32
N CYS A 249 5.24 -16.33 -1.61
CA CYS A 249 4.59 -17.18 -2.60
C CYS A 249 5.56 -17.80 -3.62
N GLY A 250 6.83 -17.34 -3.66
CA GLY A 250 7.86 -17.87 -4.57
C GLY A 250 7.64 -17.55 -6.04
N LYS A 251 6.67 -16.69 -6.37
CA LYS A 251 6.34 -16.25 -7.73
C LYS A 251 5.99 -14.78 -7.75
N LEU A 252 6.11 -14.15 -8.91
CA LEU A 252 5.56 -12.82 -9.12
C LEU A 252 4.02 -12.89 -9.10
N PRO A 253 3.35 -11.83 -8.61
CA PRO A 253 1.90 -11.74 -8.70
C PRO A 253 1.45 -11.82 -10.15
N GLU A 254 0.30 -12.42 -10.46
CA GLU A 254 -0.11 -12.59 -11.85
C GLU A 254 -0.54 -11.26 -12.51
N ASP A 255 -1.08 -10.34 -11.71
CA ASP A 255 -1.67 -9.07 -12.15
C ASP A 255 -0.71 -7.86 -12.04
N TRP A 256 0.57 -8.09 -11.69
CA TRP A 256 1.57 -7.02 -11.53
C TRP A 256 1.65 -6.06 -12.74
N HIS A 257 1.51 -6.61 -13.94
CA HIS A 257 1.59 -5.88 -15.20
C HIS A 257 0.42 -4.91 -15.39
N ILE A 258 -0.76 -5.23 -14.85
CA ILE A 258 -1.95 -4.36 -14.89
C ILE A 258 -1.68 -3.11 -14.05
N LYS A 259 -0.98 -3.26 -12.92
CA LYS A 259 -0.59 -2.16 -12.03
C LYS A 259 0.53 -1.29 -12.60
N MET A 260 1.29 -1.80 -13.57
CA MET A 260 2.33 -1.06 -14.31
C MET A 260 1.75 -0.23 -15.47
N ALA A 261 0.75 -0.76 -16.18
CA ALA A 261 0.27 -0.21 -17.45
C ALA A 261 -0.58 1.07 -17.36
N ALA A 262 -1.13 1.40 -16.18
CA ALA A 262 -1.95 2.61 -15.99
C ALA A 262 -1.21 3.92 -16.35
N GLU A 263 0.13 3.88 -16.40
CA GLU A 263 0.96 5.03 -16.77
C GLU A 263 1.42 5.03 -18.22
N ALA A 264 1.51 3.86 -18.88
CA ALA A 264 1.89 3.80 -20.30
C ALA A 264 0.85 4.44 -21.23
N GLY A 265 -0.39 4.65 -20.75
CA GLY A 265 -1.43 5.44 -21.43
C GLY A 265 -1.32 6.96 -21.21
N ARG A 266 -0.45 7.44 -20.31
CA ARG A 266 -0.17 8.86 -20.09
C ARG A 266 1.27 9.14 -20.53
N ARG A 267 1.43 9.68 -21.73
CA ARG A 267 2.71 10.11 -22.32
C ARG A 267 3.55 10.89 -21.28
N ILE A 268 4.59 10.27 -20.74
CA ILE A 268 5.56 10.92 -19.84
C ILE A 268 6.59 11.64 -20.71
N PRO A 269 6.72 12.97 -20.66
CA PRO A 269 7.89 13.65 -21.18
C PRO A 269 8.97 13.67 -20.10
N GLY A 270 10.12 13.06 -20.38
CA GLY A 270 11.37 13.41 -19.71
C GLY A 270 11.92 12.38 -18.73
N ASN A 271 13.17 12.00 -19.03
CA ASN A 271 14.21 11.45 -18.16
C ASN A 271 13.97 10.09 -17.50
N GLY A 272 14.64 9.10 -18.09
CA GLY A 272 14.74 7.74 -17.59
C GLY A 272 15.42 7.64 -16.22
N TYR A 273 14.81 6.83 -15.36
CA TYR A 273 15.37 6.18 -14.19
C TYR A 273 14.60 4.85 -13.95
N PRO A 274 15.14 3.90 -13.17
CA PRO A 274 15.38 2.54 -13.66
C PRO A 274 14.34 1.53 -13.18
N ILE A 275 13.24 1.34 -13.92
CA ILE A 275 12.42 0.11 -13.80
C ILE A 275 12.90 -1.00 -14.75
N LEU A 276 13.78 -0.67 -15.71
CA LEU A 276 14.24 -1.60 -16.74
C LEU A 276 15.36 -2.58 -16.33
N LEU A 277 15.83 -2.58 -15.08
CA LEU A 277 16.99 -3.38 -14.67
C LEU A 277 16.67 -4.73 -13.99
N LEU A 278 15.39 -5.10 -13.85
CA LEU A 278 15.00 -6.38 -13.23
C LEU A 278 14.25 -7.38 -14.14
N PHE A 279 14.02 -7.07 -15.42
CA PHE A 279 13.23 -7.95 -16.28
C PHE A 279 13.97 -8.35 -17.57
N GLN A 280 14.76 -9.43 -17.50
CA GLN A 280 15.09 -10.25 -18.67
C GLN A 280 13.89 -11.19 -18.99
N VAL A 281 12.96 -10.71 -19.86
CA VAL A 281 12.27 -11.36 -21.02
C VAL A 281 12.10 -12.93 -21.06
N PRO A 282 11.03 -13.57 -21.62
CA PRO A 282 9.56 -13.32 -21.80
C PRO A 282 8.65 -14.59 -21.54
N PRO A 283 7.34 -14.68 -21.95
CA PRO A 283 6.96 -14.88 -23.37
C PRO A 283 5.83 -13.98 -23.91
N GLY A 284 6.11 -13.38 -25.09
CA GLY A 284 5.15 -13.23 -26.18
C GLY A 284 4.09 -12.13 -26.12
N ARG A 285 4.47 -10.85 -26.23
CA ARG A 285 3.73 -9.81 -27.02
C ARG A 285 4.24 -8.36 -26.96
N TRP A 286 5.35 -8.06 -26.28
CA TRP A 286 5.83 -6.67 -26.21
C TRP A 286 6.93 -6.40 -27.23
N ARG A 287 6.64 -5.57 -28.23
CA ARG A 287 7.61 -5.04 -29.20
C ARG A 287 8.00 -3.63 -28.74
N LEU A 288 9.23 -3.47 -28.24
CA LEU A 288 9.82 -2.15 -28.01
C LEU A 288 10.19 -1.56 -29.37
N GLU A 289 9.52 -0.48 -29.81
CA GLU A 289 10.02 0.35 -30.90
C GLU A 289 11.25 1.12 -30.39
N LYS A 290 12.44 0.61 -30.71
CA LYS A 290 13.67 1.39 -30.67
C LYS A 290 13.80 2.11 -31.99
N ASP A 291 13.36 3.37 -32.05
CA ASP A 291 13.92 4.31 -33.02
C ASP A 291 13.88 5.73 -32.45
N ARG A 292 15.03 6.40 -32.58
CA ARG A 292 15.37 7.79 -32.19
C ARG A 292 15.77 8.04 -30.73
N LEU A 293 17.04 7.74 -30.44
CA LEU A 293 17.87 8.58 -29.59
C LEU A 293 19.02 9.12 -30.46
N ASP A 294 18.86 10.34 -30.97
CA ASP A 294 19.98 11.12 -31.51
C ASP A 294 20.88 11.53 -30.34
N VAL A 295 22.09 11.00 -30.32
CA VAL A 295 23.15 11.38 -29.39
C VAL A 295 23.98 12.48 -30.04
N GLN A 296 23.80 13.73 -29.61
CA GLN A 296 24.86 14.72 -29.78
C GLN A 296 25.93 14.49 -28.71
N GLN A 297 27.08 13.97 -29.16
CA GLN A 297 28.29 13.80 -28.38
C GLN A 297 28.94 15.18 -28.13
N THR A 298 29.15 15.56 -26.87
CA THR A 298 30.15 16.55 -26.50
C THR A 298 31.26 15.85 -25.72
N GLN A 299 32.49 15.95 -26.23
CA GLN A 299 33.71 15.43 -25.62
C GLN A 299 34.13 16.32 -24.44
N GLY A 300 34.61 15.71 -23.34
CA GLY A 300 35.27 16.44 -22.25
C GLY A 300 35.58 15.55 -21.04
N GLU A 301 36.85 15.51 -20.65
CA GLU A 301 37.46 14.54 -19.72
C GLU A 301 37.26 14.81 -18.22
N SER A 302 37.39 13.72 -17.45
CA SER A 302 38.17 13.62 -16.20
C SER A 302 37.45 13.53 -14.83
N LYS A 303 37.85 12.44 -14.11
CA LYS A 303 38.02 12.22 -12.66
C LYS A 303 36.81 11.97 -11.74
N GLY A 304 36.85 10.83 -11.05
CA GLY A 304 36.13 10.55 -9.80
C GLY A 304 35.31 9.25 -9.83
N GLY A 305 35.78 8.20 -9.17
CA GLY A 305 35.25 6.84 -9.32
C GLY A 305 33.94 6.53 -8.59
N HIS A 306 33.19 5.58 -9.16
CA HIS A 306 32.47 4.54 -8.45
C HIS A 306 32.43 3.30 -9.35
N PHE A 307 32.81 2.14 -8.80
CA PHE A 307 32.79 0.86 -9.50
C PHE A 307 31.33 0.46 -9.80
N LEU A 308 30.92 0.59 -11.06
CA LEU A 308 29.74 -0.07 -11.60
C LEU A 308 30.21 -1.33 -12.33
N MET A 309 29.89 -2.50 -11.77
CA MET A 309 30.06 -3.78 -12.46
C MET A 309 29.15 -3.79 -13.69
N ARG A 310 29.69 -3.43 -14.85
CA ARG A 310 29.04 -3.64 -16.15
C ARG A 310 29.24 -5.10 -16.56
N TYR A 311 28.20 -5.92 -16.46
CA TYR A 311 28.15 -7.18 -17.21
C TYR A 311 27.90 -6.84 -18.68
N ALA A 312 28.96 -6.89 -19.49
CA ALA A 312 28.87 -6.85 -20.94
C ALA A 312 28.74 -8.29 -21.45
N LEU A 313 27.57 -8.69 -21.94
CA LEU A 313 27.43 -9.92 -22.71
C LEU A 313 27.66 -9.58 -24.20
N ARG A 314 28.82 -10.01 -24.70
CA ARG A 314 29.08 -10.15 -26.14
C ARG A 314 28.19 -11.25 -26.69
N THR A 315 27.44 -10.98 -27.74
CA THR A 315 26.80 -12.00 -28.56
C THR A 315 27.83 -12.54 -29.55
N ASN A 316 28.21 -13.81 -29.42
CA ASN A 316 28.81 -14.53 -30.54
C ASN A 316 27.70 -14.88 -31.54
N SER A 317 27.94 -14.50 -32.78
CA SER A 317 27.16 -14.81 -33.97
C SER A 317 27.09 -16.32 -34.24
N LEU A 318 25.90 -16.80 -34.59
CA LEU A 318 25.61 -17.68 -35.74
C LEU A 318 24.10 -17.66 -36.00
#